data_AF-A0A6A6XXY9-F1
#
_entry.id   AF-A0A6A6XXY9-F1
#
_cell.length_a   1.000
_cell.length_b   1.000
_cell.length_c   1.000
_cell.angle_alpha   90.00
_cell.angle_beta   90.00
_cell.angle_gamma   90.00
#
_symmetry.space_group_name_H-M   'P 1'
#
loop_
_entity.id
_entity.type
_entity.pdbx_description
1 polymer ?
#
loop_
_entity_poly.entity_id
_entity_poly.type
_entity_poly.pdbx_seq_one_letter_code
_entity_poly.pdbx_strand_id
1 'polypeptide(L)' 'MSDIQSKEGKSINEGDHVYTKIRGGRHEGDVEKIVTTADEAAAEGVKNPPKVLFTDQKGKAVAHNPETLENMSAE' A
#
# COMPACT_ATOMS: atom_id res chain seq x y z
N MET A 1 10.56 13.75 -7.07
CA MET A 1 10.06 12.56 -6.37
C MET A 1 9.21 11.81 -7.37
N SER A 2 9.42 10.50 -7.49
CA SER A 2 8.59 9.67 -8.38
C SER A 2 7.26 9.42 -7.69
N ASP A 3 6.15 9.61 -8.39
CA ASP A 3 4.83 9.32 -7.85
C ASP A 3 4.71 7.83 -7.54
N ILE A 4 4.13 7.49 -6.39
CA ILE A 4 3.86 6.11 -6.01
C ILE A 4 2.59 5.66 -6.73
N GLN A 5 2.72 4.63 -7.56
CA GLN A 5 1.66 4.19 -8.45
C GLN A 5 1.20 2.76 -8.13
N SER A 6 -0.09 2.52 -8.33
CA SER A 6 -0.70 1.21 -8.29
C SER A 6 -0.30 0.36 -9.51
N LYS A 7 -0.72 -0.91 -9.54
CA LYS A 7 -0.51 -1.79 -10.70
C LYS A 7 -1.12 -1.25 -12.00
N GLU A 8 -2.08 -0.34 -11.89
CA GLU A 8 -2.81 0.26 -13.03
C GLU A 8 -2.23 1.63 -13.42
N GLY A 9 -1.14 2.06 -12.79
CA GLY A 9 -0.52 3.37 -13.02
C GLY A 9 -1.25 4.53 -12.35
N LYS A 10 -2.25 4.25 -11.51
CA LYS A 10 -2.96 5.27 -10.72
C LYS A 10 -2.10 5.69 -9.53
N SER A 11 -2.00 7.00 -9.25
CA SER A 11 -1.32 7.48 -8.04
C SER A 11 -1.95 6.89 -6.78
N ILE A 12 -1.15 6.62 -5.75
CA ILE A 12 -1.60 6.19 -4.43
C ILE A 12 -1.19 7.26 -3.42
N ASN A 13 -2.16 7.74 -2.65
CA ASN A 13 -1.96 8.70 -1.57
C ASN A 13 -2.49 8.13 -0.24
N GLU A 14 -2.08 8.74 0.88
CA GLU A 14 -2.67 8.45 2.18
C GLU A 14 -4.17 8.75 2.17
N GLY A 15 -4.96 7.84 2.73
CA GLY A 15 -6.43 7.86 2.71
C GLY A 15 -7.07 7.18 1.48
N ASP A 16 -6.31 6.85 0.43
CA ASP A 16 -6.86 6.09 -0.69
C ASP A 16 -7.21 4.66 -0.28
N HIS A 17 -8.30 4.12 -0.82
CA HIS A 17 -8.69 2.73 -0.59
C HIS A 17 -7.94 1.82 -1.56
N VAL A 18 -7.11 0.92 -1.04
CA VAL A 18 -6.31 -0.01 -1.83
C VAL A 18 -6.80 -1.44 -1.68
N TYR A 19 -6.62 -2.23 -2.74
CA TYR A 19 -7.05 -3.63 -2.80
C TYR A 19 -5.95 -4.53 -3.36
N THR A 20 -5.85 -5.74 -2.82
CA THR A 20 -5.12 -6.83 -3.47
C THR A 20 -5.77 -8.18 -3.21
N LYS A 21 -5.81 -9.01 -4.27
CA LYS A 21 -6.37 -10.36 -4.22
C LYS A 21 -5.32 -11.37 -3.78
N ILE A 22 -5.71 -12.27 -2.89
CA ILE A 22 -4.90 -13.44 -2.50
C ILE A 22 -5.71 -14.73 -2.72
N ARG A 23 -5.04 -15.89 -2.69
CA ARG A 23 -5.76 -17.17 -2.79
C ARG A 23 -6.69 -17.33 -1.58
N GLY A 24 -8.00 -17.38 -1.85
CA GLY A 24 -9.02 -17.54 -0.80
C GLY A 24 -9.39 -16.26 -0.06
N GLY A 25 -9.02 -15.08 -0.58
CA GLY A 25 -9.42 -13.81 0.06
C GLY A 25 -8.86 -12.57 -0.63
N ARG A 26 -8.77 -11.51 0.16
CA ARG A 26 -8.21 -10.22 -0.22
C ARG A 26 -7.62 -9.52 1.01
N HIS A 27 -6.76 -8.56 0.77
CA HIS A 27 -6.48 -7.48 1.71
C HIS A 27 -6.97 -6.18 1.08
N GLU A 28 -7.80 -5.44 1.78
CA GLU A 28 -8.23 -4.11 1.38
C GLU A 28 -8.36 -3.21 2.59
N GLY A 29 -8.08 -1.93 2.41
CA GLY A 29 -8.10 -0.93 3.47
C GLY A 29 -7.61 0.42 2.98
N ASP A 30 -7.73 1.42 3.83
CA ASP A 30 -7.32 2.79 3.52
C ASP A 30 -5.82 2.95 3.82
N VAL A 31 -5.09 3.62 2.93
CA VAL A 31 -3.65 3.83 3.08
C VAL A 31 -3.37 4.70 4.31
N GLU A 32 -2.61 4.17 5.25
CA GLU A 32 -2.20 4.86 6.47
C GLU A 32 -0.88 5.59 6.29
N LYS A 33 0.05 4.99 5.52
CA LYS A 33 1.38 5.54 5.30
C LYS A 33 2.02 5.00 4.02
N ILE A 34 2.80 5.83 3.36
CA ILE A 34 3.63 5.44 2.22
C ILE A 34 5.11 5.58 2.61
N VAL A 35 5.81 4.46 2.67
CA VAL A 35 7.23 4.39 3.00
C VAL A 35 8.03 4.41 1.71
N THR A 36 8.89 5.40 1.53
CA THR A 36 9.68 5.59 0.30
C THR A 36 11.18 5.54 0.54
N THR A 37 11.62 5.73 1.78
CA THR A 37 13.05 5.74 2.15
C THR A 37 13.45 4.52 2.97
N ALA A 38 14.76 4.22 3.00
CA ALA A 38 15.30 3.13 3.80
C ALA A 38 15.17 3.39 5.32
N ASP A 39 15.30 4.64 5.75
CA ASP A 39 15.19 5.03 7.16
C ASP A 39 13.75 4.85 7.68
N GLU A 40 12.75 5.28 6.89
CA GLU A 40 11.35 5.02 7.18
C GLU A 40 11.05 3.52 7.20
N ALA A 41 11.60 2.75 6.25
CA ALA A 41 11.43 1.32 6.21
C ALA A 41 11.99 0.64 7.47
N ALA A 42 13.15 1.07 7.94
CA ALA A 42 13.74 0.59 9.19
C ALA A 42 12.90 0.95 10.42
N ALA A 43 12.36 2.18 10.47
CA ALA A 43 11.49 2.64 11.56
C ALA A 43 10.17 1.85 11.63
N GLU A 44 9.58 1.55 10.47
CA GLU A 44 8.32 0.78 10.35
C GLU A 44 8.54 -0.75 10.36
N GLY A 45 9.79 -1.21 10.41
CA GLY A 45 10.11 -2.65 10.39
C GLY A 45 9.80 -3.36 9.07
N VAL A 46 9.70 -2.61 7.97
CA VAL A 46 9.44 -3.13 6.61
C VAL A 46 10.72 -3.17 5.79
N LYS A 47 10.73 -3.93 4.70
CA LYS A 47 11.88 -4.05 3.79
C LYS A 47 11.49 -3.66 2.37
N ASN A 48 12.48 -3.23 1.59
CA ASN A 48 12.38 -2.92 0.16
C ASN A 48 11.32 -1.85 -0.14
N PRO A 49 11.56 -0.57 0.23
CA PRO A 49 10.70 0.52 -0.22
C PRO A 49 10.67 0.59 -1.77
N PRO A 50 9.56 1.05 -2.37
CA PRO A 50 8.39 1.63 -1.71
C PRO A 50 7.43 0.60 -1.10
N LYS A 51 6.79 0.98 0.02
CA LYS A 51 5.77 0.17 0.71
C LYS A 51 4.55 1.02 1.07
N VAL A 52 3.37 0.47 0.83
CA VAL A 52 2.08 1.01 1.26
C VAL A 52 1.66 0.25 2.52
N LEU A 53 1.40 0.98 3.60
CA LEU A 53 0.90 0.45 4.86
C LEU A 53 -0.59 0.75 5.01
N PHE A 54 -1.36 -0.25 5.40
CA PHE A 54 -2.79 -0.13 5.68
C PHE A 54 -3.25 -1.26 6.62
N THR A 55 -4.32 -1.01 7.37
CA THR A 55 -5.04 -2.05 8.10
C THR A 55 -6.10 -2.68 7.20
N ASP A 56 -6.09 -4.01 7.09
CA ASP A 56 -7.04 -4.73 6.26
C ASP A 56 -8.45 -4.83 6.88
N GLN A 57 -9.42 -5.30 6.10
CA GLN A 57 -10.80 -5.52 6.53
C GLN A 57 -10.99 -6.53 7.68
N LYS A 58 -9.92 -7.19 8.15
CA LYS A 58 -9.91 -8.09 9.31
C LYS A 58 -9.12 -7.50 10.49
N GLY A 59 -8.72 -6.24 10.43
CA GLY A 59 -7.94 -5.56 11.47
C GLY A 59 -6.47 -5.96 11.49
N LYS A 60 -5.91 -6.48 10.39
CA LYS A 60 -4.49 -6.86 10.29
C LYS A 60 -3.69 -5.76 9.61
N ALA A 61 -2.55 -5.38 10.19
CA ALA A 61 -1.58 -4.51 9.53
C ALA A 61 -0.95 -5.20 8.30
N VAL A 62 -0.90 -4.50 7.17
CA VAL A 62 -0.37 -4.97 5.89
C VAL A 62 0.65 -3.96 5.37
N ALA A 63 1.80 -4.45 4.88
CA ALA A 63 2.82 -3.65 4.19
C ALA A 63 3.10 -4.24 2.80
N HIS A 64 2.57 -3.60 1.75
CA HIS A 64 2.57 -4.16 0.39
C HIS A 64 3.34 -3.32 -0.62
N ASN A 65 3.80 -3.95 -1.71
CA ASN A 65 4.39 -3.20 -2.83
C ASN A 65 3.25 -2.46 -3.57
N PRO A 66 3.35 -1.12 -3.75
CA PRO A 66 2.35 -0.34 -4.48
C PRO A 66 1.98 -0.90 -5.86
N GLU A 67 2.98 -1.34 -6.64
CA GLU A 67 2.80 -1.82 -8.03
C GLU A 67 2.01 -3.14 -8.15
N THR A 68 1.56 -3.68 -7.02
CA THR A 68 0.78 -4.93 -6.95
C THR A 68 -0.58 -4.72 -6.26
N LEU A 69 -0.90 -3.46 -5.94
CA LEU A 69 -2.20 -3.04 -5.42
C LEU A 69 -3.04 -2.44 -6.55
N GLU A 70 -4.35 -2.50 -6.39
CA GLU A 70 -5.34 -1.67 -7.10
C GLU A 70 -5.66 -0.45 -6.23
N ASN A 71 -5.76 0.73 -6.85
CA ASN A 71 -6.28 1.91 -6.15
C ASN A 71 -7.76 2.11 -6.56
N MET A 72 -8.64 1.93 -5.58
CA MET A 72 -10.10 2.00 -5.76
C MET A 72 -10.65 3.42 -5.56
N SER A 73 -9.88 4.34 -4.98
CA SER A 73 -10.27 5.74 -4.76
C SER A 73 -9.79 6.69 -5.85
N ALA A 74 -8.80 6.29 -6.65
CA ALA A 74 -8.29 7.11 -7.74
C ALA A 74 -9.24 7.10 -8.96
N GLU A 75 -9.75 8.29 -9.29
CA GLU A 75 -10.53 8.60 -10.50
C GLU A 75 -9.72 8.48 -11.79
#